data_AF-A0A7X8SRI8-F1
#
_entry.id   AF-A0A7X8SRI8-F1
#
_cell.length_a   1.000
_cell.length_b   1.000
_cell.length_c   1.000
_cell.angle_alpha   90.00
_cell.angle_beta   90.00
_cell.angle_gamma   90.00
#
_symmetry.space_group_name_H-M   'P 1'
#
loop_
_entity.id
_entity.type
_entity.pdbx_description
1 polymer ?
#
loop_
_entity_poly.entity_id
_entity_poly.type
_entity_poly.pdbx_seq_one_letter_code
_entity_poly.pdbx_strand_id
1 'polypeptide(L)'
;MELLILLLLFIFFFASILLLPAFFIVIRAKRFHAQLTIGQAFSMRIRKTASDNVLKGLAIVQEHNFNVSLSELETLELAGGDPYKVMEAMVNYSHVKSLNIKTLFAMNLSGLDFKDAIEKNLIEQEIKLEKQEFGGFIIDYHVKYKYRIGVGQQKIVKEEIEKEISQRLLNFFMYWEGDNLFNINNYIKTNVLNHEYWDKILCLDLNFQEIEIKNK
;
A
#
# COMPACT_ATOMS: atom_id res chain seq x y z
N MET A 1 58.99 -15.02 20.28
CA MET A 1 57.81 -15.59 20.98
C MET A 1 56.98 -14.49 21.62
N GLU A 2 57.58 -13.63 22.45
CA GLU A 2 56.89 -12.51 23.13
C GLU A 2 56.16 -11.55 22.16
N LEU A 3 56.80 -11.13 21.07
CA LEU A 3 56.18 -10.30 20.02
C LEU A 3 54.95 -10.95 19.37
N LEU A 4 54.99 -12.27 19.15
CA LEU A 4 53.88 -13.01 18.54
C LEU A 4 52.71 -13.17 19.51
N ILE A 5 53.00 -13.39 20.79
CA ILE A 5 51.99 -13.43 21.86
C ILE A 5 51.34 -12.04 22.02
N LEU A 6 52.14 -10.97 22.04
CA LEU A 6 51.64 -9.60 22.11
C LEU A 6 50.76 -9.25 20.90
N LEU A 7 51.19 -9.65 19.70
CA LEU A 7 50.41 -9.48 18.47
C LEU A 7 49.06 -10.23 18.54
N LEU A 8 49.05 -11.47 19.00
CA LEU A 8 47.82 -12.26 19.16
C LEU A 8 46.87 -11.63 20.19
N LEU A 9 47.39 -11.18 21.33
CA LEU A 9 46.60 -10.49 22.35
C LEU A 9 46.01 -9.18 21.81
N PHE A 10 46.79 -8.43 21.04
CA PHE A 10 46.33 -7.19 20.41
C PHE A 10 45.19 -7.45 19.40
N ILE A 11 45.35 -8.46 18.52
CA ILE A 11 44.32 -8.85 17.57
C ILE A 11 43.05 -9.32 18.30
N PHE A 12 43.21 -10.13 19.35
CA PHE A 12 42.08 -10.61 20.16
C PHE A 12 41.35 -9.46 20.86
N PHE A 13 42.09 -8.50 21.42
CA PHE A 13 41.53 -7.31 22.05
C PHE A 13 40.73 -6.46 21.05
N PHE A 14 41.29 -6.19 19.87
CA PHE A 14 40.61 -5.45 18.81
C PHE A 14 39.36 -6.17 18.29
N ALA A 15 39.46 -7.48 18.05
CA ALA A 15 38.32 -8.30 17.63
C ALA A 15 37.20 -8.28 18.69
N SER A 16 37.57 -8.37 19.97
CA SER A 16 36.61 -8.32 21.08
C SER A 16 35.89 -6.97 21.13
N ILE A 17 36.61 -5.86 21.01
CA ILE A 17 36.00 -4.51 20.99
C ILE A 17 35.03 -4.34 19.82
N LEU A 18 35.34 -4.90 18.65
CA LEU A 18 34.49 -4.78 17.45
C LEU A 18 33.25 -5.69 17.51
N LEU A 19 33.39 -6.92 18.02
CA LEU A 19 32.32 -7.93 18.01
C LEU A 19 31.37 -7.82 19.20
N LEU A 20 31.84 -7.34 20.34
CA LEU A 20 31.06 -7.27 21.58
C LEU A 20 29.80 -6.37 21.46
N PRO A 21 29.84 -5.20 20.78
CA PRO A 21 28.62 -4.43 20.48
C PRO A 21 27.62 -5.18 19.60
N ALA A 22 28.09 -5.93 18.61
CA ALA A 22 27.22 -6.75 17.76
C ALA A 22 26.56 -7.89 18.55
N PHE A 23 27.31 -8.49 19.49
CA PHE A 23 26.77 -9.52 20.38
C PHE A 23 25.62 -9.00 21.25
N PHE A 24 25.71 -7.77 21.77
CA PHE A 24 24.60 -7.15 22.51
C PHE A 24 23.34 -6.96 21.65
N ILE A 25 23.49 -6.61 20.37
CA ILE A 25 22.35 -6.51 19.45
C ILE A 25 21.69 -7.88 19.25
N VAL A 26 22.46 -8.96 19.12
CA VAL A 26 21.91 -10.33 19.03
C VAL A 26 21.15 -10.70 20.30
N ILE A 27 21.67 -10.39 21.49
CA ILE A 27 20.95 -10.63 22.75
C ILE A 27 19.65 -9.84 22.79
N ARG A 28 19.67 -8.56 22.39
CA ARG A 28 18.48 -7.71 22.33
C ARG A 28 17.45 -8.26 21.35
N ALA A 29 17.87 -8.71 20.16
CA ALA A 29 17.00 -9.33 19.18
C ALA A 29 16.31 -10.59 19.75
N LYS A 30 17.06 -11.45 20.44
CA LYS A 30 16.52 -12.64 21.12
C LYS A 30 15.44 -12.30 22.15
N ARG A 31 15.55 -11.17 22.87
CA ARG A 31 14.51 -10.73 23.82
C ARG A 31 13.18 -10.41 23.13
N PHE A 32 13.21 -10.05 21.86
CA PHE A 32 12.02 -9.83 21.03
C PHE A 32 11.66 -11.06 20.19
N HIS A 33 12.29 -12.22 20.44
CA HIS A 33 12.12 -13.43 19.62
C HIS A 33 12.58 -13.29 18.16
N ALA A 34 13.36 -12.25 17.83
CA ALA A 34 13.98 -12.10 16.53
C ALA A 34 15.31 -12.87 16.47
N GLN A 35 15.47 -13.69 15.45
CA GLN A 35 16.71 -14.40 15.14
C GLN A 35 17.60 -13.53 14.27
N LEU A 36 18.84 -13.33 14.72
CA LEU A 36 19.80 -12.50 14.04
C LEU A 36 21.19 -13.12 14.12
N THR A 37 21.88 -13.18 12.98
CA THR A 37 23.28 -13.60 12.94
C THR A 37 24.20 -12.49 13.46
N ILE A 38 25.39 -12.87 13.94
CA ILE A 38 26.40 -11.90 14.40
C ILE A 38 26.80 -10.95 13.26
N GLY A 39 26.90 -11.45 12.01
CA GLY A 39 27.19 -10.63 10.84
C GLY A 39 26.10 -9.60 10.52
N GLN A 40 24.83 -9.98 10.65
CA GLN A 40 23.71 -9.04 10.53
C GLN A 40 23.73 -7.99 11.64
N ALA A 41 23.96 -8.38 12.90
CA ALA A 41 24.07 -7.43 14.02
C ALA A 41 25.20 -6.43 13.81
N PHE A 42 26.36 -6.91 13.35
CA PHE A 42 27.49 -6.07 13.04
C PHE A 42 27.16 -5.08 11.91
N SER A 43 26.47 -5.55 10.87
CA SER A 43 26.03 -4.71 9.75
C SER A 43 25.02 -3.64 10.19
N MET A 44 24.04 -4.02 11.02
CA MET A 44 23.07 -3.09 11.61
C MET A 44 23.77 -2.05 12.50
N ARG A 45 24.81 -2.46 13.24
CA ARG A 45 25.60 -1.55 14.08
C ARG A 45 26.29 -0.48 13.24
N ILE A 46 26.93 -0.87 12.13
CA ILE A 46 27.60 0.06 11.22
C ILE A 46 26.59 1.05 10.64
N ARG A 47 25.43 0.56 10.19
CA ARG A 47 24.36 1.39 9.61
C ARG A 47 23.54 2.17 10.64
N LYS A 48 23.73 1.90 11.93
CA LYS A 48 22.95 2.46 13.06
C LYS A 48 21.45 2.17 12.97
N THR A 49 21.08 0.99 12.48
CA THR A 49 19.69 0.55 12.25
C THR A 49 19.21 -0.47 13.28
N ALA A 50 19.99 -0.74 14.34
CA ALA A 50 19.63 -1.65 15.43
C ALA A 50 18.63 -1.05 16.43
N SER A 51 17.54 -0.44 15.94
CA SER A 51 16.46 0.09 16.77
C SER A 51 15.52 -1.02 17.26
N ASP A 52 14.77 -0.75 18.34
CA ASP A 52 13.76 -1.70 18.82
C ASP A 52 12.69 -1.97 17.78
N ASN A 53 12.32 -0.96 16.98
CA ASN A 53 11.28 -1.09 15.96
C ASN A 53 11.71 -2.04 14.84
N VAL A 54 12.95 -1.95 14.38
CA VAL A 54 13.49 -2.90 13.39
C VAL A 54 13.52 -4.32 13.95
N LEU A 55 13.97 -4.50 15.20
CA LEU A 55 14.06 -5.82 15.83
C LEU A 55 12.68 -6.45 16.08
N LYS A 56 11.71 -5.67 16.56
CA LYS A 56 10.32 -6.12 16.74
C LYS A 56 9.65 -6.42 15.40
N GLY A 57 9.86 -5.58 14.39
CA GLY A 57 9.40 -5.83 13.02
C GLY A 57 9.97 -7.13 12.47
N LEU A 58 11.28 -7.37 12.65
CA LEU A 58 11.94 -8.61 12.22
C LEU A 58 11.34 -9.83 12.92
N ALA A 59 11.01 -9.74 14.21
CA ALA A 59 10.34 -10.81 14.93
C ALA A 59 9.00 -11.19 14.27
N ILE A 60 8.17 -10.20 13.95
CA ILE A 60 6.87 -10.42 13.26
C ILE A 60 7.09 -11.07 11.89
N VAL A 61 8.06 -10.58 11.11
CA VAL A 61 8.39 -11.16 9.79
C VAL A 61 8.72 -12.65 9.92
N GLN A 62 9.55 -13.02 10.89
CA GLN A 62 9.98 -14.40 11.11
C GLN A 62 8.87 -15.27 11.68
N GLU A 63 8.05 -14.74 12.59
CA GLU A 63 6.91 -15.44 13.18
C GLU A 63 5.84 -15.78 12.14
N HIS A 64 5.51 -14.83 11.27
CA HIS A 64 4.47 -14.98 10.24
C HIS A 64 5.01 -15.45 8.88
N ASN A 65 6.31 -15.70 8.75
CA ASN A 65 6.99 -16.08 7.51
C ASN A 65 6.71 -15.11 6.34
N PHE A 66 6.69 -13.81 6.63
CA PHE A 66 6.57 -12.80 5.57
C PHE A 66 7.83 -12.76 4.71
N ASN A 67 7.65 -12.60 3.40
CA ASN A 67 8.75 -12.41 2.46
C ASN A 67 9.25 -10.95 2.51
N VAL A 68 9.76 -10.54 3.66
CA VAL A 68 10.35 -9.22 3.90
C VAL A 68 11.75 -9.42 4.45
N SER A 69 12.73 -8.81 3.80
CA SER A 69 14.11 -8.90 4.23
C SER A 69 14.41 -7.93 5.39
N LEU A 70 15.41 -8.27 6.21
CA LEU A 70 15.96 -7.33 7.19
C LEU A 70 16.38 -6.01 6.54
N SER A 71 16.96 -6.06 5.34
CA SER A 71 17.38 -4.86 4.61
C SER A 71 16.21 -3.92 4.28
N GLU A 72 15.02 -4.45 3.98
CA GLU A 72 13.83 -3.63 3.73
C GLU A 72 13.34 -2.93 4.99
N LEU A 73 13.33 -3.63 6.13
CA LEU A 73 12.99 -3.04 7.43
C LEU A 73 13.98 -1.94 7.82
N GLU A 74 15.28 -2.19 7.64
CA GLU A 74 16.31 -1.19 7.89
C GLU A 74 16.19 0.01 6.95
N THR A 75 15.84 -0.20 5.69
CA THR A 75 15.65 0.88 4.71
C THR A 75 14.48 1.78 5.11
N LEU A 76 13.38 1.17 5.56
CA LEU A 76 12.23 1.92 6.05
C LEU A 76 12.57 2.77 7.27
N GLU A 77 13.31 2.22 8.25
CA GLU A 77 13.79 2.96 9.43
C GLU A 77 14.68 4.14 9.02
N LEU A 78 15.62 3.91 8.09
CA LEU A 78 16.52 4.97 7.59
C LEU A 78 15.78 6.07 6.83
N ALA A 79 14.66 5.73 6.19
CA ALA A 79 13.76 6.69 5.56
C ALA A 79 12.87 7.45 6.57
N GLY A 80 13.00 7.16 7.87
CA GLY A 80 12.23 7.80 8.95
C GLY A 80 10.89 7.12 9.26
N GLY A 81 10.65 5.93 8.72
CA GLY A 81 9.47 5.13 9.00
C GLY A 81 9.57 4.29 10.28
N ASP A 82 8.51 3.54 10.57
CA ASP A 82 8.39 2.61 11.69
C ASP A 82 8.14 1.17 11.18
N PRO A 83 9.18 0.33 11.12
CA PRO A 83 9.08 -1.06 10.67
C PRO A 83 8.15 -1.91 11.51
N TYR A 84 8.09 -1.67 12.83
CA TYR A 84 7.22 -2.44 13.72
C TYR A 84 5.75 -2.16 13.41
N LYS A 85 5.38 -0.87 13.31
CA LYS A 85 4.00 -0.47 12.99
C LYS A 85 3.54 -1.01 11.64
N VAL A 86 4.41 -1.01 10.63
CA VAL A 86 4.09 -1.57 9.31
C VAL A 86 3.86 -3.08 9.39
N MET A 87 4.73 -3.82 10.09
CA MET A 87 4.57 -5.27 10.20
C MET A 87 3.31 -5.64 10.98
N GLU A 88 2.98 -4.90 12.04
CA GLU A 88 1.73 -5.06 12.78
C GLU A 88 0.51 -4.83 11.87
N ALA A 89 0.53 -3.78 11.05
CA ALA A 89 -0.52 -3.54 10.06
C ALA A 89 -0.62 -4.67 9.03
N MET A 90 0.50 -5.23 8.59
CA MET A 90 0.52 -6.36 7.64
C MET A 90 -0.16 -7.61 8.23
N VAL A 91 0.03 -7.89 9.52
CA VAL A 91 -0.68 -8.98 10.22
C VAL A 91 -2.19 -8.68 10.30
N ASN A 92 -2.54 -7.49 10.80
CA ASN A 92 -3.93 -7.09 11.03
C ASN A 92 -4.77 -7.06 9.74
N TYR A 93 -4.17 -6.65 8.63
CA TYR A 93 -4.83 -6.51 7.33
C TYR A 93 -4.41 -7.57 6.31
N SER A 94 -3.88 -8.71 6.79
CA SER A 94 -3.47 -9.85 5.95
C SER A 94 -4.58 -10.43 5.08
N HIS A 95 -5.85 -10.22 5.46
CA HIS A 95 -7.04 -10.61 4.69
C HIS A 95 -7.29 -9.72 3.46
N VAL A 96 -6.67 -8.54 3.38
CA VAL A 96 -6.86 -7.57 2.30
C VAL A 96 -5.87 -7.86 1.17
N LYS A 97 -6.32 -8.58 0.14
CA LYS A 97 -5.44 -9.03 -0.97
C LYS A 97 -4.73 -7.90 -1.73
N SER A 98 -5.31 -6.72 -1.81
CA SER A 98 -4.73 -5.56 -2.51
C SER A 98 -3.63 -4.85 -1.71
N LEU A 99 -3.51 -5.15 -0.42
CA LEU A 99 -2.55 -4.52 0.48
C LEU A 99 -1.22 -5.29 0.42
N ASN A 100 -0.25 -4.72 -0.29
CA ASN A 100 1.11 -5.24 -0.29
C ASN A 100 2.01 -4.43 0.65
N ILE A 101 3.19 -4.98 0.94
CA ILE A 101 4.13 -4.38 1.86
C ILE A 101 4.64 -3.00 1.40
N LYS A 102 4.81 -2.81 0.09
CA LYS A 102 5.27 -1.53 -0.48
C LYS A 102 4.23 -0.43 -0.27
N THR A 103 2.94 -0.76 -0.37
CA THR A 103 1.85 0.16 -0.06
C THR A 103 1.87 0.56 1.41
N LEU A 104 2.05 -0.40 2.33
CA LEU A 104 2.17 -0.11 3.76
C LEU A 104 3.41 0.73 4.10
N PHE A 105 4.55 0.46 3.45
CA PHE A 105 5.75 1.29 3.58
C PHE A 105 5.47 2.73 3.14
N ALA A 106 4.86 2.91 1.97
CA ALA A 106 4.55 4.23 1.45
C ALA A 106 3.58 4.99 2.38
N MET A 107 2.54 4.31 2.86
CA MET A 107 1.58 4.89 3.82
C MET A 107 2.27 5.35 5.11
N ASN A 108 3.17 4.53 5.65
CA ASN A 108 3.92 4.85 6.85
C ASN A 108 4.81 6.08 6.67
N LEU A 109 5.57 6.12 5.56
CA LEU A 109 6.43 7.26 5.23
C LEU A 109 5.64 8.55 4.97
N SER A 110 4.38 8.43 4.55
CA SER A 110 3.48 9.56 4.34
C SER A 110 2.74 9.97 5.63
N GLY A 111 3.00 9.29 6.75
CA GLY A 111 2.37 9.59 8.04
C GLY A 111 0.87 9.24 8.11
N LEU A 112 0.38 8.40 7.19
CA LEU A 112 -1.03 7.98 7.18
C LEU A 112 -1.32 7.03 8.35
N ASP A 113 -2.52 7.15 8.91
CA ASP A 113 -3.02 6.17 9.86
C ASP A 113 -3.53 4.94 9.10
N PHE A 114 -2.96 3.76 9.38
CA PHE A 114 -3.30 2.54 8.64
C PHE A 114 -4.76 2.15 8.80
N LYS A 115 -5.32 2.31 10.00
CA LYS A 115 -6.69 1.93 10.27
C LYS A 115 -7.62 2.79 9.42
N ASP A 116 -7.43 4.09 9.49
CA ASP A 116 -8.23 5.04 8.72
C ASP A 116 -8.05 4.85 7.21
N ALA A 117 -6.80 4.69 6.76
CA ALA A 117 -6.45 4.55 5.34
C ALA A 117 -6.75 3.16 4.74
N ILE A 118 -7.09 2.16 5.55
CA ILE A 118 -7.48 0.82 5.06
C ILE A 118 -8.98 0.63 5.26
N GLU A 119 -9.50 0.80 6.48
CA GLU A 119 -10.90 0.49 6.79
C GLU A 119 -11.89 1.35 6.00
N LYS A 120 -11.63 2.66 5.85
CA LYS A 120 -12.51 3.53 5.02
C LYS A 120 -12.60 3.08 3.58
N ASN A 121 -11.55 2.44 3.08
CA ASN A 121 -11.39 2.08 1.69
C ASN A 121 -11.84 0.63 1.41
N LEU A 122 -12.05 -0.17 2.46
CA LEU A 122 -12.70 -1.48 2.35
C LEU A 122 -14.21 -1.36 2.12
N ILE A 123 -14.82 -0.25 2.56
CA ILE A 123 -16.26 -0.01 2.43
C ILE A 123 -16.60 0.31 0.98
N GLU A 124 -17.42 -0.54 0.38
CA GLU A 124 -17.98 -0.31 -0.95
C GLU A 124 -18.91 0.90 -0.93
N GLN A 125 -18.70 1.80 -1.88
CA GLN A 125 -19.52 2.96 -2.13
C GLN A 125 -20.39 2.72 -3.36
N GLU A 126 -21.56 3.35 -3.38
CA GLU A 126 -22.54 3.19 -4.45
C GLU A 126 -22.96 4.57 -4.96
N ILE A 127 -22.99 4.72 -6.29
CA ILE A 127 -23.59 5.86 -6.99
C ILE A 127 -24.75 5.33 -7.83
N LYS A 128 -25.90 5.99 -7.71
CA LYS A 128 -27.08 5.76 -8.54
C LYS A 128 -27.51 7.07 -9.16
N LEU A 129 -27.35 7.17 -10.46
CA LEU A 129 -27.86 8.27 -11.27
C LEU A 129 -29.14 7.76 -11.95
N GLU A 130 -30.30 8.13 -11.41
CA GLU A 130 -31.58 7.71 -11.95
C GLU A 130 -32.12 8.75 -12.93
N LYS A 131 -32.67 8.26 -14.05
CA LYS A 131 -33.40 9.02 -15.06
C LYS A 131 -32.69 10.30 -15.51
N GLN A 132 -31.38 10.22 -15.69
CA GLN A 132 -30.61 11.36 -16.18
C GLN A 132 -30.84 11.55 -17.67
N GLU A 133 -31.20 12.76 -18.07
CA GLU A 133 -31.44 13.09 -19.47
C GLU A 133 -30.14 13.57 -20.12
N PHE A 134 -29.70 12.87 -21.16
CA PHE A 134 -28.54 13.23 -21.96
C PHE A 134 -28.94 13.28 -23.43
N GLY A 135 -29.28 14.48 -23.91
CA GLY A 135 -29.82 14.67 -25.26
C GLY A 135 -31.16 13.95 -25.44
N GLY A 136 -31.22 13.00 -26.38
CA GLY A 136 -32.41 12.18 -26.68
C GLY A 136 -32.54 10.89 -25.86
N PHE A 137 -31.66 10.67 -24.89
CA PHE A 137 -31.60 9.44 -24.09
C PHE A 137 -31.88 9.71 -22.61
N ILE A 138 -32.51 8.73 -21.96
CA ILE A 138 -32.68 8.65 -20.51
C ILE A 138 -31.79 7.52 -20.00
N ILE A 139 -30.97 7.81 -18.99
CA ILE A 139 -29.97 6.87 -18.48
C ILE A 139 -30.21 6.61 -17.00
N ASP A 140 -30.22 5.33 -16.66
CA ASP A 140 -30.10 4.84 -15.30
C ASP A 140 -28.69 4.23 -15.16
N TYR A 141 -27.84 4.86 -14.35
CA TYR A 141 -26.47 4.40 -14.11
C TYR A 141 -26.28 4.00 -12.66
N HIS A 142 -25.85 2.77 -12.44
CA HIS A 142 -25.57 2.23 -11.13
C HIS A 142 -24.16 1.66 -11.10
N VAL A 143 -23.37 2.17 -10.16
CA VAL A 143 -21.97 1.77 -10.01
C VAL A 143 -21.61 1.56 -8.56
N LYS A 144 -20.78 0.54 -8.32
CA LYS A 144 -20.18 0.23 -7.03
C LYS A 144 -18.67 0.24 -7.16
N TYR A 145 -18.03 0.94 -6.24
CA TYR A 145 -16.60 1.14 -6.25
C TYR A 145 -16.03 1.14 -4.83
N LYS A 146 -14.70 1.03 -4.75
CA LYS A 146 -13.94 1.23 -3.53
C LYS A 146 -12.90 2.30 -3.75
N TYR A 147 -12.56 3.01 -2.71
CA TYR A 147 -11.41 3.91 -2.76
C TYR A 147 -10.12 3.09 -2.85
N ARG A 148 -9.15 3.60 -3.61
CA ARG A 148 -7.85 2.94 -3.72
C ARG A 148 -7.08 3.06 -2.41
N ILE A 149 -6.51 1.94 -1.96
CA ILE A 149 -5.61 1.89 -0.82
C ILE A 149 -4.22 2.37 -1.28
N GLY A 150 -3.77 3.55 -0.83
CA GLY A 150 -2.46 4.09 -1.20
C GLY A 150 -2.15 5.48 -0.64
N VAL A 151 -1.00 6.03 -1.04
CA VAL A 151 -0.50 7.34 -0.61
C VAL A 151 -1.11 8.53 -1.35
N GLY A 152 -1.59 8.31 -2.57
CA GLY A 152 -2.24 9.34 -3.38
C GLY A 152 -3.73 9.52 -3.05
N GLN A 153 -4.16 9.20 -1.83
CA GLN A 153 -5.56 9.30 -1.45
C GLN A 153 -6.04 10.74 -1.47
N GLN A 154 -6.65 11.15 -2.57
CA GLN A 154 -7.51 12.31 -2.58
C GLN A 154 -8.85 11.90 -1.97
N LYS A 155 -9.27 12.64 -0.96
CA LYS A 155 -10.62 12.52 -0.41
C LYS A 155 -11.58 13.17 -1.40
N ILE A 156 -11.83 12.49 -2.52
CA ILE A 156 -12.80 12.94 -3.51
C ILE A 156 -14.18 12.71 -2.92
N VAL A 157 -14.99 13.76 -2.84
CA VAL A 157 -16.34 13.63 -2.27
C VAL A 157 -17.24 12.96 -3.30
N LYS A 158 -18.20 12.14 -2.85
CA LYS A 158 -19.10 11.39 -3.74
C LYS A 158 -19.75 12.29 -4.80
N GLU A 159 -20.16 13.49 -4.41
CA GLU A 159 -20.79 14.48 -5.30
C GLU A 159 -19.85 14.95 -6.42
N GLU A 160 -18.54 14.99 -6.18
CA GLU A 160 -17.56 15.33 -7.23
C GLU A 160 -17.40 14.19 -8.23
N ILE A 161 -17.41 12.95 -7.75
CA ILE A 161 -17.38 11.74 -8.61
C ILE A 161 -18.63 11.70 -9.49
N GLU A 162 -19.81 11.94 -8.90
CA GLU A 162 -21.08 11.99 -9.63
C GLU A 162 -21.08 13.07 -10.71
N LYS A 163 -20.58 14.26 -10.40
CA LYS A 163 -20.44 15.34 -11.39
C LYS A 163 -19.50 14.96 -12.53
N GLU A 164 -18.34 14.39 -12.22
CA GLU A 164 -17.35 14.02 -13.23
C GLU A 164 -17.88 12.93 -14.17
N ILE A 165 -18.56 11.90 -13.62
CA ILE A 165 -19.24 10.86 -14.40
C ILE A 165 -20.33 11.47 -15.28
N SER A 166 -21.16 12.35 -14.72
CA SER A 166 -22.26 12.98 -15.45
C SER A 166 -21.75 13.86 -16.59
N GLN A 167 -20.69 14.63 -16.35
CA GLN A 167 -20.06 15.47 -17.38
C GLN A 167 -19.41 14.62 -18.47
N ARG A 168 -18.76 13.51 -18.11
CA ARG A 168 -18.16 12.57 -19.05
C ARG A 168 -19.21 11.95 -19.96
N LEU A 169 -20.34 11.52 -19.39
CA LEU A 169 -21.47 10.97 -20.14
C LEU A 169 -22.11 12.03 -21.04
N LEU A 170 -22.36 13.23 -20.51
CA LEU A 170 -22.90 14.35 -21.29
C LEU A 170 -22.04 14.64 -22.53
N ASN A 171 -20.72 14.74 -22.34
CA ASN A 171 -19.78 14.98 -23.44
C ASN A 171 -19.85 13.85 -24.48
N PHE A 172 -19.93 12.58 -24.04
CA PHE A 172 -20.07 11.45 -24.95
C PHE A 172 -21.36 11.54 -25.78
N PHE A 173 -22.52 11.77 -25.15
CA PHE A 173 -23.81 11.83 -25.86
C PHE A 173 -23.96 13.05 -26.76
N MET A 174 -23.27 14.17 -26.49
CA MET A 174 -23.27 15.32 -27.40
C MET A 174 -22.65 15.01 -28.78
N TYR A 175 -21.71 14.06 -28.85
CA TYR A 175 -21.00 13.71 -30.08
C TYR A 175 -21.31 12.30 -30.59
N TRP A 176 -22.29 11.62 -30.01
CA TRP A 176 -22.63 10.26 -30.39
C TRP A 176 -23.62 10.27 -31.57
N GLU A 177 -23.19 9.69 -32.70
CA GLU A 177 -23.97 9.64 -33.95
C GLU A 177 -24.55 8.24 -34.22
N GLY A 178 -24.44 7.29 -33.28
CA GLY A 178 -24.87 5.90 -33.49
C GLY A 178 -26.30 5.59 -33.03
N ASP A 179 -27.00 4.72 -33.75
CA ASP A 179 -28.44 4.49 -33.50
C ASP A 179 -28.71 3.25 -32.61
N ASN A 180 -27.70 2.43 -32.34
CA ASN A 180 -27.87 1.12 -31.71
C ASN A 180 -27.60 1.16 -30.20
N LEU A 181 -28.66 1.08 -29.39
CA LEU A 181 -28.63 1.08 -27.92
C LEU A 181 -27.73 0.01 -27.29
N PHE A 182 -27.68 -1.21 -27.84
CA PHE A 182 -26.84 -2.28 -27.30
C PHE A 182 -25.35 -1.98 -27.49
N ASN A 183 -25.00 -1.40 -28.65
CA ASN A 183 -23.64 -0.94 -28.91
C ASN A 183 -23.24 0.20 -27.97
N ILE A 184 -24.16 1.10 -27.64
CA ILE A 184 -23.89 2.24 -26.74
C ILE A 184 -23.50 1.76 -25.35
N ASN A 185 -24.26 0.85 -24.74
CA ASN A 185 -23.99 0.38 -23.37
C ASN A 185 -22.60 -0.26 -23.26
N ASN A 186 -22.29 -1.20 -24.18
CA ASN A 186 -20.97 -1.83 -24.22
C ASN A 186 -19.86 -0.81 -24.53
N TYR A 187 -20.12 0.15 -25.42
CA TYR A 187 -19.15 1.19 -25.75
C TYR A 187 -18.81 2.07 -24.55
N ILE A 188 -19.81 2.49 -23.76
CA ILE A 188 -19.58 3.29 -22.55
C ILE A 188 -18.73 2.50 -21.56
N LYS A 189 -19.08 1.24 -21.29
CA LYS A 189 -18.35 0.38 -20.35
C LYS A 189 -16.91 0.11 -20.76
N THR A 190 -16.60 0.10 -22.06
CA THR A 190 -15.28 -0.26 -22.60
C THR A 190 -14.40 0.95 -22.95
N ASN A 191 -14.99 2.10 -23.29
CA ASN A 191 -14.26 3.26 -23.81
C ASN A 191 -14.47 4.55 -23.00
N VAL A 192 -15.63 4.73 -22.35
CA VAL A 192 -15.98 6.02 -21.71
C VAL A 192 -15.77 5.97 -20.20
N LEU A 193 -16.39 4.99 -19.55
CA LEU A 193 -16.35 4.73 -18.10
C LEU A 193 -15.69 3.37 -17.83
N ASN A 194 -14.59 3.10 -18.53
CA ASN A 194 -13.88 1.83 -18.42
C ASN A 194 -13.03 1.74 -17.14
N HIS A 195 -12.49 0.56 -16.84
CA HIS A 195 -11.65 0.35 -15.67
C HIS A 195 -10.46 1.31 -15.59
N GLU A 196 -9.88 1.68 -16.72
CA GLU A 196 -8.74 2.61 -16.76
C GLU A 196 -9.15 4.04 -16.34
N TYR A 197 -10.33 4.50 -16.75
CA TYR A 197 -10.89 5.77 -16.30
C TYR A 197 -11.09 5.78 -14.77
N TRP A 198 -11.70 4.72 -14.24
CA TRP A 198 -11.89 4.57 -12.79
C TRP A 198 -10.55 4.53 -12.02
N ASP A 199 -9.59 3.73 -12.50
CA ASP A 199 -8.29 3.57 -11.84
C ASP A 199 -7.39 4.81 -11.96
N LYS A 200 -7.26 5.39 -13.16
CA LYS A 200 -6.25 6.45 -13.42
C LYS A 200 -6.79 7.87 -13.29
N ILE A 201 -8.06 8.10 -13.61
CA ILE A 201 -8.65 9.44 -13.57
C ILE A 201 -9.33 9.67 -12.22
N LEU A 202 -10.15 8.71 -11.78
CA LEU A 202 -10.86 8.84 -10.51
C LEU A 202 -10.07 8.31 -9.31
N CYS A 203 -9.00 7.51 -9.52
CA CYS A 203 -8.25 6.86 -8.45
C CYS A 203 -9.12 5.93 -7.58
N LEU A 204 -10.07 5.22 -8.20
CA LEU A 204 -11.04 4.33 -7.56
C LEU A 204 -11.00 2.93 -8.18
N ASP A 205 -11.24 1.92 -7.35
CA ASP A 205 -11.36 0.53 -7.78
C ASP A 205 -12.82 0.23 -8.13
N LEU A 206 -13.10 0.05 -9.43
CA LEU A 206 -14.44 -0.31 -9.93
C LEU A 206 -14.75 -1.78 -9.64
N ASN A 207 -15.81 -2.06 -8.88
CA ASN A 207 -16.25 -3.44 -8.58
C ASN A 207 -17.39 -3.89 -9.49
N PHE A 208 -18.34 -2.99 -9.77
CA PHE A 208 -19.54 -3.31 -10.53
C PHE A 208 -20.04 -2.07 -11.25
N GLN A 209 -20.50 -2.24 -12.49
CA GLN A 209 -21.17 -1.19 -13.24
C GLN A 209 -22.34 -1.75 -14.07
N GLU A 210 -23.45 -1.03 -14.02
CA GLU A 210 -24.66 -1.29 -14.77
C GLU A 210 -25.19 0.02 -15.35
N ILE A 211 -25.57 -0.03 -16.63
CA ILE A 211 -26.09 1.11 -17.36
C ILE A 211 -27.31 0.62 -18.11
N GLU A 212 -28.44 1.29 -17.91
CA GLU A 212 -29.63 1.16 -18.75
C GLU A 212 -29.84 2.45 -19.51
N ILE A 213 -30.13 2.33 -20.81
CA ILE A 213 -30.34 3.47 -21.70
C ILE A 213 -31.68 3.26 -22.40
N LYS A 214 -32.53 4.29 -22.32
CA LYS A 214 -33.86 4.33 -22.93
C LYS A 214 -33.91 5.54 -23.86
N ASN A 215 -34.59 5.40 -24.99
CA ASN A 215 -34.90 6.56 -25.82
C ASN A 215 -35.99 7.39 -25.13
N LYS A 216 -35.85 8.71 -25.19
CA LYS A 216 -36.88 9.65 -24.73
C LYS A 216 -38.10 9.64 -25.64
#